data_AF-A0A087TMQ8-F1
#
_entry.id   AF-A0A087TMQ8-F1
#
_cell.length_a   1.000
_cell.length_b   1.000
_cell.length_c   1.000
_cell.angle_alpha   90.00
_cell.angle_beta   90.00
_cell.angle_gamma   90.00
#
_symmetry.space_group_name_H-M   'P 1'
#
loop_
_entity.id
_entity.type
_entity.pdbx_description
1 polymer ?
#
loop_
_entity_poly.entity_id
_entity_poly.type
_entity_poly.pdbx_seq_one_letter_code
_entity_poly.pdbx_strand_id
1 'polypeptide(L)'
;MPLRNLCTIDAAQQRLYDAERVYWQSLIEQLIYLIQYLAQQCLAFRSSSKELYPSDNGNFFKLVETIAKFDPIITEHLYKIQHLKRRTLLIT
;
A
#
# COMPACT_ATOMS: atom_id res chain seq x y z
N MET A 1 -11.62 33.00 32.56
CA MET A 1 -10.25 32.48 32.44
C MET A 1 -10.20 31.55 31.23
N PRO A 2 -9.63 31.94 30.08
CA PRO A 2 -9.59 31.04 28.92
C PRO A 2 -8.42 30.07 29.09
N LEU A 3 -8.72 28.77 29.06
CA LEU A 3 -7.72 27.70 29.11
C LEU A 3 -6.95 27.70 27.79
N ARG A 4 -5.75 28.25 27.83
CA ARG A 4 -4.83 28.37 26.70
C ARG A 4 -4.10 27.05 26.48
N ASN A 5 -4.78 26.03 25.94
CA ASN A 5 -4.17 24.77 25.49
C ASN A 5 -4.84 24.31 24.17
N LEU A 6 -4.44 24.89 23.04
CA LEU A 6 -4.91 24.57 21.68
C LEU A 6 -4.25 23.31 21.08
N CYS A 7 -3.84 22.36 21.90
CA CYS A 7 -3.43 21.02 21.46
C CYS A 7 -4.44 20.02 22.02
N THR A 8 -5.67 20.07 21.50
CA THR A 8 -6.70 19.07 21.80
C THR A 8 -6.38 17.78 21.04
N ILE A 9 -6.73 16.64 21.64
CA ILE A 9 -6.57 15.29 21.08
C ILE A 9 -7.11 15.22 19.63
N ASP A 10 -8.17 15.97 19.35
CA ASP A 10 -8.80 16.11 18.03
C ASP A 10 -7.82 16.56 16.95
N ALA A 11 -6.93 17.52 17.24
CA ALA A 11 -5.97 18.03 16.25
C ALA A 11 -4.90 16.99 15.89
N ALA A 12 -4.49 16.15 16.85
CA ALA A 12 -3.55 15.07 16.60
C ALA A 12 -4.21 13.94 15.80
N GLN A 13 -5.44 13.57 16.15
CA GLN A 13 -6.23 12.56 15.44
C GLN A 13 -6.53 12.98 13.99
N GLN A 14 -6.88 14.25 13.78
CA GLN A 14 -7.13 14.81 12.46
C GLN A 14 -5.90 14.72 11.56
N ARG A 15 -4.71 15.04 12.09
CA ARG A 15 -3.45 14.92 11.33
C ARG A 15 -3.14 13.48 10.92
N LEU A 16 -3.38 12.51 11.81
CA LEU A 16 -3.19 11.09 11.48
C LEU A 16 -4.15 10.66 10.37
N TYR A 17 -5.41 11.04 10.49
CA TYR A 17 -6.43 10.76 9.47
C TYR A 17 -6.07 11.36 8.12
N ASP A 18 -5.65 12.63 8.09
CA ASP A 18 -5.25 13.30 6.85
C ASP A 18 -4.00 12.66 6.23
N ALA A 19 -3.02 12.24 7.05
CA ALA A 19 -1.84 11.53 6.58
C ALA A 19 -2.17 10.16 5.98
N GLU A 20 -3.05 9.38 6.63
CA GLU A 20 -3.52 8.10 6.08
C GLU A 20 -4.29 8.31 4.78
N ARG A 21 -5.16 9.33 4.71
CA ARG A 21 -5.90 9.64 3.49
C ARG A 21 -4.97 9.91 2.32
N VAL A 22 -3.95 10.76 2.51
CA VAL A 22 -2.95 11.08 1.49
C VAL A 22 -2.20 9.81 1.07
N TYR A 23 -1.74 9.00 2.02
CA TYR A 23 -1.05 7.74 1.73
C TYR A 23 -1.92 6.80 0.88
N TRP A 24 -3.18 6.57 1.25
CA TRP A 24 -4.08 5.68 0.51
C TRP A 24 -4.41 6.21 -0.88
N GLN A 25 -4.61 7.53 -1.03
CA GLN A 25 -4.85 8.16 -2.33
C GLN A 25 -3.66 7.92 -3.28
N SER A 26 -2.43 8.21 -2.83
CA SER A 26 -1.24 8.02 -3.66
C SER A 26 -0.99 6.54 -3.98
N LEU A 27 -1.24 5.63 -3.04
CA LEU A 27 -1.11 4.19 -3.29
C LEU A 27 -2.11 3.72 -4.36
N ILE A 28 -3.37 4.12 -4.26
CA ILE A 28 -4.41 3.73 -5.24
C ILE A 28 -4.06 4.26 -6.62
N GLU A 29 -3.62 5.51 -6.71
CA GLU A 29 -3.20 6.15 -7.96
C GLU A 29 -2.07 5.36 -8.64
N GLN A 30 -1.03 4.99 -7.89
CA GLN A 30 0.07 4.18 -8.41
C GLN A 30 -0.42 2.81 -8.90
N LEU A 31 -1.26 2.12 -8.13
CA LEU A 31 -1.80 0.82 -8.54
C LEU A 31 -2.64 0.93 -9.82
N ILE A 32 -3.41 2.02 -9.98
CA ILE A 32 -4.16 2.30 -11.21
C ILE A 32 -3.20 2.45 -12.40
N TYR A 33 -2.09 3.18 -12.27
CA TYR A 33 -1.12 3.29 -13.34
C TYR A 33 -0.51 1.95 -13.75
N LEU A 34 -0.22 1.07 -12.78
CA LEU A 34 0.28 -0.28 -13.07
C LEU A 34 -0.76 -1.12 -13.82
N ILE A 35 -2.04 -1.01 -13.44
CA ILE A 35 -3.15 -1.69 -14.13
C ILE A 35 -3.29 -1.15 -15.55
N GLN A 36 -3.28 0.17 -15.74
CA GLN A 36 -3.38 0.80 -17.05
C GLN A 36 -2.24 0.36 -17.98
N TYR A 37 -1.00 0.35 -17.47
CA TYR A 37 0.15 -0.13 -18.22
C TYR A 37 -0.04 -1.56 -18.72
N LEU A 38 -0.41 -2.49 -17.83
CA LEU A 38 -0.62 -3.89 -18.20
C LEU A 38 -1.79 -4.06 -19.19
N ALA A 39 -2.87 -3.29 -19.00
CA ALA A 39 -4.02 -3.30 -19.90
C ALA A 39 -3.64 -2.84 -21.32
N GLN A 40 -2.86 -1.76 -21.43
CA GLN A 40 -2.39 -1.21 -22.71
C GLN A 40 -1.49 -2.19 -23.47
N GLN A 41 -0.76 -3.03 -22.74
CA GLN A 41 0.09 -4.07 -23.33
C GLN A 41 -0.64 -5.41 -23.56
N CYS A 42 -1.96 -5.48 -23.29
CA CYS A 42 -2.75 -6.72 -23.34
C CYS A 42 -2.14 -7.86 -22.50
N LEU A 43 -1.46 -7.52 -21.40
CA LEU A 43 -0.82 -8.51 -20.52
C LEU A 43 -1.82 -9.02 -19.48
N ALA A 44 -1.84 -10.33 -19.28
CA ALA A 44 -2.64 -10.94 -18.21
C ALA A 44 -2.16 -10.42 -16.83
N PHE A 45 -3.08 -9.88 -16.03
CA PHE A 45 -2.72 -9.33 -14.72
C PHE A 45 -2.27 -10.40 -13.72
N ARG A 46 -2.93 -11.56 -13.72
CA ARG A 46 -2.83 -12.56 -12.66
C ARG A 46 -2.40 -13.92 -13.23
N SER A 47 -1.70 -14.69 -12.41
CA SER A 47 -1.47 -16.12 -12.60
C SER A 47 -2.30 -16.94 -11.62
N SER A 48 -1.99 -18.23 -11.50
CA SER A 48 -2.60 -19.15 -10.55
C SER A 48 -2.27 -18.83 -9.08
N SER A 49 -1.10 -18.24 -8.82
CA SER A 49 -0.65 -17.89 -7.47
C SER A 49 -1.38 -16.67 -6.91
N LYS A 50 -1.59 -16.69 -5.60
CA LYS A 50 -2.18 -15.58 -4.83
C LYS A 50 -1.16 -14.87 -3.94
N GLU A 51 0.12 -15.25 -4.03
CA GLU A 51 1.17 -14.78 -3.14
C GLU A 51 2.14 -13.82 -3.84
N LEU A 52 2.70 -12.89 -3.06
CA LEU A 52 3.82 -12.05 -3.48
C LEU A 52 5.12 -12.86 -3.41
N TYR A 53 6.00 -12.66 -4.39
CA TYR A 53 7.35 -13.18 -4.57
C TYR A 53 7.56 -14.53 -5.29
N PRO A 54 6.62 -15.50 -5.35
CA PRO A 54 6.79 -16.67 -6.21
C PRO A 54 7.07 -16.29 -7.67
N SER A 55 7.76 -17.16 -8.41
CA SER A 55 8.06 -16.94 -9.82
C SER A 55 6.79 -16.87 -10.68
N ASP A 56 5.78 -17.67 -10.38
CA ASP A 56 4.49 -17.71 -11.09
C ASP A 56 3.41 -16.88 -10.39
N ASN A 57 3.67 -15.60 -10.08
CA ASN A 57 2.68 -14.73 -9.42
C ASN A 57 2.04 -13.66 -10.31
N GLY A 58 2.21 -13.80 -11.62
CA GLY A 58 1.55 -12.99 -12.63
C GLY A 58 2.16 -11.61 -12.80
N ASN A 59 1.79 -10.94 -13.90
CA ASN A 59 2.45 -9.70 -14.30
C ASN A 59 2.17 -8.54 -13.34
N PHE A 60 1.00 -8.51 -12.70
CA PHE A 60 0.67 -7.46 -11.74
C PHE A 60 1.57 -7.50 -10.52
N PHE A 61 1.71 -8.66 -9.86
CA PHE A 61 2.61 -8.76 -8.70
C PHE A 61 4.08 -8.59 -9.10
N LYS A 62 4.50 -9.09 -10.27
CA LYS A 62 5.86 -8.80 -10.75
C LYS A 62 6.13 -7.33 -10.98
N LEU A 63 5.16 -6.59 -11.51
CA LEU A 63 5.31 -5.16 -11.69
C LEU A 63 5.34 -4.43 -10.34
N VAL A 64 4.40 -4.73 -9.44
CA VAL A 64 4.38 -4.18 -8.07
C VAL A 64 5.70 -4.45 -7.33
N GLU A 65 6.22 -5.68 -7.37
CA GLU A 65 7.52 -6.05 -6.78
C GLU A 65 8.69 -5.29 -7.39
N THR A 66 8.63 -5.00 -8.69
CA THR A 66 9.68 -4.26 -9.39
C THR A 66 9.65 -2.78 -9.02
N ILE A 67 8.47 -2.17 -9.01
CA ILE A 67 8.26 -0.76 -8.64
C ILE A 67 8.61 -0.54 -7.17
N ALA A 68 8.32 -1.50 -6.29
CA ALA A 68 8.70 -1.47 -4.87
C ALA A 68 10.22 -1.38 -4.61
N LYS A 69 11.07 -1.53 -5.63
CA LYS A 69 12.52 -1.32 -5.47
C LYS A 69 12.90 0.16 -5.39
N PHE A 70 12.04 1.05 -5.86
CA PHE A 70 12.34 2.48 -5.96
C PHE A 70 11.17 3.41 -5.61
N ASP A 71 9.93 2.91 -5.61
CA ASP A 71 8.76 3.69 -5.20
C ASP A 71 8.54 3.56 -3.68
N PRO A 72 8.66 4.65 -2.90
CA PRO A 72 8.53 4.59 -1.45
C PRO A 72 7.12 4.19 -0.98
N ILE A 73 6.07 4.56 -1.72
CA ILE A 73 4.68 4.28 -1.33
C ILE A 73 4.38 2.79 -1.51
N ILE A 74 4.77 2.20 -2.64
CA ILE A 74 4.64 0.75 -2.84
C ILE A 74 5.52 -0.01 -1.83
N THR A 75 6.75 0.46 -1.59
CA THR A 75 7.67 -0.16 -0.60
C THR A 75 7.03 -0.23 0.78
N GLU A 76 6.52 0.91 1.26
CA GLU A 76 5.84 0.99 2.56
C GLU A 76 4.60 0.09 2.61
N HIS A 77 3.84 0.02 1.52
CA HIS A 77 2.66 -0.84 1.45
C HIS A 77 3.00 -2.33 1.58
N LEU A 78 4.02 -2.80 0.84
CA LEU A 78 4.46 -4.20 0.92
C LEU A 78 5.01 -4.52 2.31
N TYR A 79 5.74 -3.59 2.93
CA TYR A 79 6.20 -3.72 4.31
C TYR A 79 5.01 -3.89 5.27
N LYS A 80 4.02 -2.98 5.22
CA LYS A 80 2.80 -3.05 6.06
C LYS A 80 2.08 -4.40 5.91
N ILE A 81 1.87 -4.88 4.69
CA ILE A 81 1.19 -6.17 4.44
C ILE A 81 1.98 -7.35 5.01
N GLN A 82 3.30 -7.39 4.82
CA GLN A 82 4.12 -8.49 5.35
C GLN A 82 4.10 -8.52 6.87
N HIS A 83 4.17 -7.35 7.52
CA HIS A 83 4.08 -7.24 8.97
C HIS A 83 2.69 -7.64 9.51
N LEU A 84 1.61 -7.30 8.80
CA LEU A 84 0.26 -7.76 9.15
C LEU A 84 0.14 -9.28 9.05
N LYS A 85 0.62 -9.89 7.95
CA LYS A 85 0.62 -11.36 7.79
C LYS A 85 1.37 -12.07 8.91
N ARG A 86 2.56 -11.58 9.29
CA ARG A 86 3.34 -12.16 10.40
C ARG A 86 2.59 -12.08 11.72
N ARG A 87 1.88 -10.97 11.99
CA ARG A 87 1.09 -10.82 13.21
C ARG A 87 -0.06 -11.82 13.25
N THR A 88 -0.84 -11.96 12.19
CA THR A 88 -1.98 -12.89 12.15
C THR A 88 -1.56 -14.34 12.37
N LEU A 89 -0.41 -14.75 11.84
CA LEU A 89 0.11 -16.12 12.01
C LEU A 89 0.66 -16.42 13.41
N LEU A 90 0.92 -15.40 14.24
CA LEU A 90 1.41 -15.58 15.62
C LEU A 90 0.28 -15.70 16.66
N ILE A 91 -0.97 -15.51 16.26
CA ILE A 91 -2.16 -15.49 17.15
C ILE A 91 -3.13 -16.66 16.90
N THR A 92 -2.76 -17.57 15.99
CA THR A 92 -3.47 -18.80 15.63
C THR A 92 -2.54 -19.98 15.84
#